data_AF-A0A4Y9YGV3-F1
#
_entry.id   AF-A0A4Y9YGV3-F1
#
_cell.length_a   1.000
_cell.length_b   1.000
_cell.length_c   1.000
_cell.angle_alpha   90.00
_cell.angle_beta   90.00
_cell.angle_gamma   90.00
#
_symmetry.space_group_name_H-M   'P 1'
#
loop_
_entity.id
_entity.type
_entity.pdbx_description
1 polymer ?
#
loop_
_entity_poly.entity_id
_entity_poly.type
_entity_poly.pdbx_seq_one_letter_code
_entity_poly.pdbx_strand_id
1 'polypeptide(L)'
;HEEAWKLGNILHCDVSANNIMIDITTGRGFLNDWDQCKFRDELCQGTIRSRRSGTWMYMSAVLLQYPRKPHELSDDLESFVHILTVMALRFYFHTLSSWTFEEVKNGSLYWKTPEHSTRLENFINGVYNEESMDHGYAVGGSHKMARLCLGDPGVKWQNSDSPLISLLTKLYNLFSRRYLALDHNRYEREWGTTTLGIVEYESNPLPRGVENPSSALSAITHEDLTCLFPPEGGSWPSPILKTVDQFQGLST
;
A
#
# COMPACT_ATOMS: atom_id res chain seq x y z
N HIS A 1 -10.77 -5.89 9.38
CA HIS A 1 -10.94 -4.53 8.83
C HIS A 1 -12.37 -4.29 8.34
N GLU A 2 -12.89 -5.10 7.41
CA GLU A 2 -14.24 -4.91 6.83
C GLU A 2 -15.35 -4.78 7.89
N GLU A 3 -15.36 -5.64 8.91
CA GLU A 3 -16.35 -5.56 10.00
C GLU A 3 -16.27 -4.24 10.77
N ALA A 4 -15.08 -3.75 11.09
CA ALA A 4 -14.90 -2.46 11.79
C ALA A 4 -15.40 -1.29 10.94
N TRP A 5 -15.16 -1.32 9.63
CA TRP A 5 -15.69 -0.33 8.70
C TRP A 5 -17.21 -0.39 8.59
N LYS A 6 -17.78 -1.56 8.32
CA LYS A 6 -19.22 -1.73 8.06
C LYS A 6 -20.09 -1.55 9.31
N LEU A 7 -19.62 -2.03 10.46
CA LEU A 7 -20.39 -2.02 11.70
C LEU A 7 -20.07 -0.81 12.58
N GLY A 8 -18.84 -0.32 12.52
CA GLY A 8 -18.36 0.77 13.39
C GLY A 8 -18.14 2.10 12.67
N ASN A 9 -18.14 2.15 11.34
CA ASN A 9 -17.65 3.30 10.56
C ASN A 9 -16.23 3.73 10.97
N ILE A 10 -15.36 2.74 11.28
CA ILE A 10 -13.99 2.97 11.76
C ILE A 10 -12.99 2.67 10.64
N LEU A 11 -12.08 3.61 10.41
CA LEU A 11 -10.83 3.42 9.66
C LEU A 11 -9.71 3.09 10.62
N HIS A 12 -8.79 2.21 10.22
CA HIS A 12 -7.65 1.83 11.03
C HIS A 12 -6.58 2.91 11.05
N CYS A 13 -6.31 3.53 9.90
CA CYS A 13 -5.33 4.61 9.68
C CYS A 13 -3.85 4.27 9.92
N ASP A 14 -3.53 3.11 10.51
CA ASP A 14 -2.16 2.58 10.63
C ASP A 14 -2.07 1.08 10.28
N VAL A 15 -2.62 0.70 9.13
CA VAL A 15 -2.49 -0.68 8.63
C VAL A 15 -1.03 -0.94 8.27
N SER A 16 -0.37 -1.81 9.04
CA SER A 16 1.05 -2.15 8.87
C SER A 16 1.26 -3.65 9.04
N ALA A 17 2.39 -4.18 8.53
CA ALA A 17 2.72 -5.59 8.72
C ALA A 17 2.87 -5.98 10.20
N ASN A 18 3.32 -5.04 11.05
CA ASN A 18 3.48 -5.27 12.49
C ASN A 18 2.13 -5.31 13.21
N ASN A 19 1.09 -4.70 12.64
CA ASN A 19 -0.25 -4.65 13.21
C ASN A 19 -1.13 -5.83 12.76
N ILE A 20 -0.59 -6.75 11.96
CA ILE A 20 -1.27 -7.97 11.53
C ILE A 20 -0.70 -9.17 12.29
N MET A 21 -1.46 -9.67 13.25
CA MET A 21 -1.16 -10.92 13.95
C MET A 21 -1.68 -12.10 13.16
N ILE A 22 -0.91 -13.20 13.11
CA ILE A 22 -1.33 -14.45 12.47
C ILE A 22 -1.34 -15.53 13.54
N ASP A 23 -2.49 -16.16 13.73
CA ASP A 23 -2.58 -17.37 14.54
C ASP A 23 -1.88 -18.51 13.80
N ILE A 24 -0.77 -19.00 14.36
CA ILE A 24 0.04 -20.07 13.76
C ILE A 24 -0.67 -21.43 13.69
N THR A 25 -1.73 -21.62 14.48
CA THR A 25 -2.50 -22.87 14.52
C THR A 25 -3.59 -22.89 13.46
N THR A 26 -4.27 -21.77 13.26
CA THR A 26 -5.41 -21.66 12.31
C THR A 26 -5.05 -20.97 11.00
N GLY A 27 -3.94 -20.23 10.95
CA GLY A 27 -3.57 -19.35 9.86
C GLY A 27 -4.41 -18.06 9.78
N ARG A 28 -5.31 -17.82 10.75
CA ARG A 28 -6.21 -16.66 10.74
C ARG A 28 -5.45 -15.38 11.08
N GLY A 29 -5.65 -14.35 10.26
CA GLY A 29 -5.13 -13.01 10.49
C GLY A 29 -6.05 -12.17 11.38
N PHE A 30 -5.46 -11.35 12.25
CA PHE A 30 -6.13 -10.38 13.12
C PHE A 30 -5.42 -9.04 13.01
N LEU A 31 -6.18 -7.96 12.85
CA LEU A 31 -5.67 -6.60 12.83
C LEU A 31 -5.77 -6.02 14.25
N ASN A 32 -4.64 -5.60 14.83
CA ASN A 32 -4.55 -5.00 16.16
C ASN A 32 -4.12 -3.52 16.08
N ASP A 33 -3.87 -2.90 17.23
CA ASP A 33 -3.36 -1.51 17.34
C ASP A 33 -4.26 -0.46 16.67
N TRP A 34 -5.50 -0.39 17.19
CA TRP A 34 -6.52 0.55 16.72
C TRP A 34 -6.39 1.95 17.35
N ASP A 35 -5.28 2.27 18.01
CA ASP A 35 -5.11 3.53 18.75
C ASP A 35 -5.07 4.76 17.82
N GLN A 36 -4.71 4.55 16.55
CA GLN A 36 -4.72 5.59 15.50
C GLN A 36 -6.02 5.65 14.69
N CYS A 37 -7.02 4.84 15.06
CA CYS A 37 -8.26 4.74 14.30
C CYS A 37 -9.03 6.05 14.27
N LYS A 38 -9.83 6.24 13.22
CA LYS A 38 -10.68 7.42 13.06
C LYS A 38 -12.09 7.01 12.69
N PHE A 39 -13.06 7.70 13.25
CA PHE A 39 -14.44 7.53 12.81
C PHE A 39 -14.66 8.29 11.52
N ARG A 40 -15.41 7.70 10.59
CA ARG A 40 -15.77 8.32 9.31
C ARG A 40 -16.39 9.71 9.51
N ASP A 41 -17.24 9.85 10.53
CA ASP A 41 -17.96 11.09 10.81
C ASP A 41 -17.03 12.21 11.30
N GLU A 42 -15.92 11.88 11.96
CA GLU A 42 -14.90 12.86 12.40
C GLU A 42 -14.14 13.43 11.22
N LEU A 43 -13.91 12.63 10.18
CA LEU A 43 -13.22 13.03 8.95
C LEU A 43 -14.08 13.96 8.09
N CYS A 44 -15.40 13.78 8.11
CA CYS A 44 -16.35 14.63 7.37
C CYS A 44 -16.53 16.03 8.01
N GLN A 45 -16.19 16.20 9.30
CA GLN A 45 -16.45 17.44 10.02
C GLN A 45 -15.46 18.57 9.71
N GLY A 46 -14.39 18.33 8.93
CA GLY A 46 -13.49 19.34 8.36
C GLY A 46 -12.69 20.20 9.36
N THR A 47 -13.03 20.15 10.64
CA THR A 47 -12.48 20.97 11.74
C THR A 47 -11.27 20.32 12.39
N ILE A 48 -11.15 19.00 12.30
CA ILE A 48 -9.98 18.28 12.75
C ILE A 48 -9.02 18.22 11.57
N ARG A 49 -7.95 19.04 11.60
CA ARG A 49 -6.72 18.74 10.85
C ARG A 49 -6.22 17.40 11.38
N SER A 50 -6.80 16.30 10.91
CA SER A 50 -6.46 14.97 11.34
C SER A 50 -4.97 14.84 11.01
N ARG A 51 -4.13 14.77 12.04
CA ARG A 51 -2.71 14.51 11.81
C ARG A 51 -2.64 13.24 10.99
N ARG A 52 -1.91 13.33 9.88
CA ARG A 52 -1.62 12.20 9.03
C ARG A 52 -0.86 11.19 9.90
N SER A 53 -1.50 10.06 10.17
CA SER A 53 -0.97 8.94 10.96
C SER A 53 -0.75 7.76 10.01
N GLY A 54 0.09 6.82 10.44
CA GLY A 54 0.38 5.60 9.70
C GLY A 54 1.87 5.34 9.57
N THR A 55 2.21 4.08 9.34
CA THR A 55 3.57 3.63 9.04
C THR A 55 3.93 4.03 7.60
N TRP A 56 4.90 4.94 7.44
CA TRP A 56 5.26 5.58 6.15
C TRP A 56 5.34 4.63 4.94
N MET A 57 6.04 3.50 5.12
CA MET A 57 6.19 2.46 4.09
C MET A 57 4.85 1.88 3.62
N TYR A 58 3.83 1.81 4.47
CA TYR A 58 2.53 1.22 4.10
C TYR A 58 1.47 2.25 3.75
N MET A 59 1.68 3.54 4.07
CA MET A 59 0.75 4.59 3.68
C MET A 59 0.52 4.69 2.17
N SER A 60 -0.71 5.06 1.81
CA SER A 60 -1.11 5.22 0.41
C SER A 60 -0.31 6.31 -0.30
N ALA A 61 -0.15 6.17 -1.62
CA ALA A 61 0.63 7.14 -2.39
C ALA A 61 -0.02 8.53 -2.38
N VAL A 62 -1.36 8.60 -2.32
CA VAL A 62 -2.08 9.88 -2.25
C VAL A 62 -1.94 10.56 -0.88
N LEU A 63 -1.91 9.82 0.23
CA LEU A 63 -1.65 10.42 1.55
C LEU A 63 -0.21 10.94 1.68
N LEU A 64 0.75 10.28 1.02
CA LEU A 64 2.14 10.72 1.03
C LEU A 64 2.37 11.97 0.19
N GLN A 65 1.71 12.10 -0.96
CA GLN A 65 1.85 13.27 -1.85
C GLN A 65 0.99 14.47 -1.43
N TYR A 66 -0.19 14.21 -0.87
CA TYR A 66 -1.15 15.24 -0.49
C TYR A 66 -1.34 15.22 1.05
N PRO A 67 -0.40 15.80 1.81
CA PRO A 67 -0.28 15.59 3.26
C PRO A 67 -1.46 16.11 4.08
N ARG A 68 -2.35 16.90 3.46
CA ARG A 68 -3.56 17.43 4.10
C ARG A 68 -4.83 16.66 3.74
N LYS A 69 -4.72 15.63 2.88
CA LYS A 69 -5.84 14.78 2.50
C LYS A 69 -6.36 14.05 3.75
N PRO A 70 -7.69 14.03 3.99
CA PRO A 70 -8.25 13.17 5.02
C PRO A 70 -8.03 11.70 4.67
N HIS A 71 -7.80 10.88 5.70
CA HIS A 71 -7.70 9.44 5.53
C HIS A 71 -9.04 8.88 5.05
N GLU A 72 -9.03 7.99 4.07
CA GLU A 72 -10.23 7.35 3.51
C GLU A 72 -10.09 5.83 3.52
N LEU A 73 -11.19 5.11 3.28
CA LEU A 73 -11.16 3.65 3.20
C LEU A 73 -10.13 3.15 2.17
N SER A 74 -10.04 3.80 1.02
CA SER A 74 -9.08 3.43 -0.02
C SER A 74 -7.63 3.45 0.46
N ASP A 75 -7.31 4.30 1.45
CA ASP A 75 -5.95 4.41 1.99
C ASP A 75 -5.59 3.21 2.88
N ASP A 76 -6.50 2.77 3.75
CA ASP A 76 -6.35 1.52 4.51
C ASP A 76 -6.28 0.30 3.58
N LEU A 77 -7.11 0.28 2.53
CA LEU A 77 -7.12 -0.81 1.55
C LEU A 77 -5.83 -0.87 0.72
N GLU A 78 -5.29 0.29 0.32
CA GLU A 78 -4.00 0.37 -0.37
C GLU A 78 -2.84 -0.09 0.52
N SER A 79 -2.92 0.17 1.82
CA SER A 79 -1.91 -0.29 2.78
C SER A 79 -1.76 -1.81 2.77
N PHE A 80 -2.86 -2.57 2.64
CA PHE A 80 -2.79 -4.02 2.44
C PHE A 80 -2.09 -4.42 1.13
N VAL A 81 -2.27 -3.66 0.04
CA VAL A 81 -1.55 -3.91 -1.21
C VAL A 81 -0.05 -3.74 -1.00
N HIS A 82 0.37 -2.64 -0.35
CA HIS A 82 1.79 -2.40 -0.06
C HIS A 82 2.38 -3.48 0.85
N ILE A 83 1.66 -3.92 1.89
CA ILE A 83 2.08 -5.03 2.75
C ILE A 83 2.29 -6.31 1.94
N LEU A 84 1.30 -6.71 1.13
CA LEU A 84 1.40 -7.92 0.30
C LEU A 84 2.57 -7.83 -0.68
N THR A 85 2.81 -6.67 -1.29
CA THR A 85 3.96 -6.46 -2.19
C THR A 85 5.29 -6.59 -1.45
N VAL A 86 5.44 -5.96 -0.28
CA VAL A 86 6.66 -6.07 0.54
C VAL A 86 6.87 -7.52 1.00
N MET A 87 5.81 -8.24 1.37
CA MET A 87 5.91 -9.67 1.71
C MET A 87 6.32 -10.50 0.49
N ALA A 88 5.81 -10.22 -0.70
CA ALA A 88 6.23 -10.91 -1.92
C ALA A 88 7.72 -10.65 -2.22
N LEU A 89 8.21 -9.41 -2.08
CA LEU A 89 9.63 -9.09 -2.22
C LEU A 89 10.52 -9.85 -1.22
N ARG A 90 10.04 -10.03 0.02
CA ARG A 90 10.77 -10.78 1.06
C ARG A 90 10.81 -12.29 0.82
N PHE A 91 9.77 -12.84 0.19
CA PHE A 91 9.54 -14.29 0.22
C PHE A 91 9.51 -14.98 -1.15
N TYR A 92 9.56 -14.25 -2.26
CA TYR A 92 9.58 -14.79 -3.62
C TYR A 92 10.82 -14.33 -4.37
N PHE A 93 11.36 -15.18 -5.25
CA PHE A 93 12.41 -14.74 -6.17
C PHE A 93 11.88 -13.73 -7.19
N HIS A 94 12.66 -12.67 -7.41
CA HIS A 94 12.36 -11.61 -8.36
C HIS A 94 13.63 -11.03 -8.98
N THR A 95 13.47 -10.13 -9.95
CA THR A 95 14.58 -9.45 -10.66
C THR A 95 15.55 -8.63 -9.80
N LEU A 96 15.24 -8.44 -8.51
CA LEU A 96 16.11 -7.75 -7.55
C LEU A 96 16.76 -8.72 -6.55
N SER A 97 16.40 -10.00 -6.57
CA SER A 97 17.07 -11.04 -5.78
C SER A 97 18.52 -11.17 -6.25
N SER A 98 19.42 -11.37 -5.31
CA SER A 98 20.86 -11.50 -5.62
C SER A 98 21.23 -12.83 -6.26
N TRP A 99 20.37 -13.83 -6.09
CA TRP A 99 20.52 -15.15 -6.69
C TRP A 99 19.23 -15.53 -7.43
N THR A 100 19.38 -16.31 -8.48
CA THR A 100 18.29 -17.01 -9.16
C THR A 100 17.86 -18.25 -8.38
N PHE A 101 16.63 -18.69 -8.60
CA PHE A 101 16.14 -19.95 -8.02
C PHE A 101 17.04 -21.15 -8.38
N GLU A 102 17.53 -21.20 -9.62
CA GLU A 102 18.40 -22.26 -10.13
C GLU A 102 19.75 -22.29 -9.40
N GLU A 103 20.37 -21.13 -9.16
CA GLU A 103 21.62 -21.04 -8.40
C GLU A 103 21.42 -21.56 -6.97
N VAL A 104 20.34 -21.15 -6.30
CA VAL A 104 20.02 -21.61 -4.94
C VAL A 104 19.74 -23.12 -4.92
N LYS A 105 18.97 -23.63 -5.88
CA LYS A 105 18.64 -25.06 -6.01
C LYS A 105 19.87 -25.93 -6.27
N ASN A 106 20.84 -25.43 -7.03
CA ASN A 106 22.06 -26.16 -7.40
C ASN A 106 23.16 -26.10 -6.31
N GLY A 107 22.82 -25.67 -5.09
CA GLY A 107 23.75 -25.68 -3.96
C GLY A 107 24.67 -24.47 -3.90
N SER A 108 24.33 -23.36 -4.58
CA SER A 108 25.04 -22.10 -4.38
C SER A 108 24.97 -21.65 -2.91
N LEU A 109 25.94 -20.85 -2.50
CA LEU A 109 26.11 -20.30 -1.15
C LEU A 109 25.01 -19.27 -0.83
N TYR A 110 23.73 -19.66 -0.83
CA TYR A 110 22.57 -18.80 -0.56
C TYR A 110 22.60 -18.14 0.83
N TRP A 111 23.38 -18.71 1.75
CA TRP A 111 23.67 -18.16 3.07
C TRP A 111 24.80 -17.11 3.06
N LYS A 112 25.64 -17.07 2.01
CA LYS A 112 26.54 -15.94 1.76
C LYS A 112 25.75 -14.90 1.00
N THR A 113 25.58 -13.74 1.60
CA THR A 113 25.29 -12.56 0.80
C THR A 113 26.41 -12.38 -0.21
N PRO A 114 26.13 -12.25 -1.52
CA PRO A 114 27.12 -11.71 -2.42
C PRO A 114 27.48 -10.34 -1.86
N GLU A 115 28.78 -10.06 -1.75
CA GLU A 115 29.27 -8.80 -1.21
C GLU A 115 28.54 -7.65 -1.92
N HIS A 116 27.66 -6.94 -1.19
CA HIS A 116 27.02 -5.70 -1.59
C HIS A 116 25.90 -5.73 -2.65
N SER A 117 24.96 -6.68 -2.63
CA SER A 117 23.71 -6.46 -3.38
C SER A 117 22.77 -5.50 -2.64
N THR A 118 22.79 -4.23 -3.05
CA THR A 118 21.91 -3.16 -2.53
C THR A 118 20.66 -2.96 -3.38
N ARG A 119 20.38 -3.87 -4.34
CA ARG A 119 19.30 -3.68 -5.33
C ARG A 119 17.92 -3.60 -4.69
N LEU A 120 17.57 -4.59 -3.85
CA LEU A 120 16.29 -4.60 -3.14
C LEU A 120 16.21 -3.47 -2.12
N GLU A 121 17.29 -3.21 -1.38
CA GLU A 121 17.37 -2.12 -0.41
C GLU A 121 17.13 -0.75 -1.08
N ASN A 122 17.86 -0.44 -2.16
CA ASN A 122 17.67 0.80 -2.92
C ASN A 122 16.26 0.91 -3.50
N PHE A 123 15.70 -0.20 -3.98
CA PHE A 123 14.32 -0.22 -4.45
C PHE A 123 13.34 0.09 -3.32
N ILE A 124 13.49 -0.55 -2.16
CA ILE A 124 12.61 -0.34 -1.01
C ILE A 124 12.73 1.09 -0.50
N ASN A 125 13.95 1.62 -0.39
CA ASN A 125 14.17 2.99 0.02
C ASN A 125 13.59 4.00 -0.98
N GLY A 126 13.77 3.78 -2.28
CA GLY A 126 13.24 4.66 -3.32
C GLY A 126 11.72 4.59 -3.50
N VAL A 127 11.09 3.44 -3.24
CA VAL A 127 9.65 3.26 -3.45
C VAL A 127 8.85 3.50 -2.17
N TYR A 128 9.31 2.94 -1.07
CA TYR A 128 8.52 2.86 0.16
C TYR A 128 9.00 3.80 1.25
N ASN A 129 10.29 4.14 1.30
CA ASN A 129 10.86 5.05 2.31
C ASN A 129 11.24 6.43 1.72
N GLU A 130 10.82 6.73 0.49
CA GLU A 130 11.00 8.04 -0.12
C GLU A 130 10.32 9.09 0.74
N GLU A 131 11.10 9.99 1.34
CA GLU A 131 10.62 11.09 2.16
C GLU A 131 11.43 12.35 1.87
N SER A 132 10.73 13.48 1.80
CA SER A 132 11.30 14.81 1.61
C SER A 132 10.44 15.84 2.34
N MET A 133 10.97 17.05 2.53
CA MET A 133 10.22 18.14 3.13
C MET A 133 9.78 19.13 2.06
N ASP A 134 8.48 19.40 1.99
CA ASP A 134 7.89 20.38 1.09
C ASP A 134 6.92 21.30 1.86
N HIS A 135 7.19 22.60 1.83
CA HIS A 135 6.44 23.65 2.56
C HIS A 135 6.09 23.29 4.03
N GLY A 136 6.98 22.59 4.73
CA GLY A 136 6.81 22.20 6.14
C GLY A 136 6.06 20.88 6.36
N TYR A 137 5.70 20.17 5.29
CA TYR A 137 5.12 18.82 5.34
C TYR A 137 6.15 17.79 4.86
N ALA A 138 6.20 16.63 5.53
CA ALA A 138 6.87 15.47 4.99
C ALA A 138 6.04 14.92 3.80
N VAL A 139 6.65 14.73 2.64
CA VAL A 139 6.00 14.20 1.43
C VAL A 139 6.84 13.12 0.77
N GLY A 140 6.19 12.24 -0.01
CA GLY A 140 6.85 11.15 -0.72
C GLY A 140 5.86 10.33 -1.54
N GLY A 141 6.20 9.05 -1.79
CA GLY A 141 5.29 8.12 -2.47
C GLY A 141 5.08 8.40 -3.96
N SER A 142 5.94 9.22 -4.59
CA SER A 142 5.89 9.49 -6.03
C SER A 142 6.07 8.19 -6.83
N HIS A 143 7.02 7.36 -6.37
CA HIS A 143 7.30 6.05 -6.95
C HIS A 143 6.20 5.01 -6.70
N LYS A 144 5.49 5.08 -5.55
CA LYS A 144 4.32 4.23 -5.29
C LYS A 144 3.19 4.58 -6.27
N MET A 145 2.89 5.87 -6.41
CA MET A 145 1.86 6.35 -7.32
C MET A 145 2.16 5.96 -8.77
N ALA A 146 3.39 6.17 -9.24
CA ALA A 146 3.79 5.78 -10.58
C ALA A 146 3.57 4.28 -10.86
N ARG A 147 3.91 3.41 -9.90
CA ARG A 147 3.70 1.96 -9.99
C ARG A 147 2.23 1.58 -10.00
N LEU A 148 1.43 2.20 -9.14
CA LEU A 148 -0.01 1.99 -9.11
C LEU A 148 -0.64 2.45 -10.42
N CYS A 149 -0.32 3.64 -10.94
CA CYS A 149 -0.75 4.10 -12.28
C CYS A 149 -0.42 3.09 -13.37
N LEU A 150 0.81 2.53 -13.37
CA LEU A 150 1.25 1.54 -14.34
C LEU A 150 0.59 0.16 -14.17
N GLY A 151 0.01 -0.13 -13.00
CA GLY A 151 -0.47 -1.47 -12.66
C GLY A 151 0.67 -2.48 -12.52
N ASP A 152 1.87 -2.02 -12.16
CA ASP A 152 3.08 -2.84 -12.07
C ASP A 152 3.88 -2.47 -10.80
N PRO A 153 4.19 -3.43 -9.90
CA PRO A 153 5.07 -3.17 -8.76
C PRO A 153 6.50 -2.77 -9.16
N GLY A 154 6.92 -2.96 -10.42
CA GLY A 154 8.26 -2.64 -10.90
C GLY A 154 9.28 -3.75 -10.65
N VAL A 155 8.81 -4.99 -10.51
CA VAL A 155 9.63 -6.20 -10.37
C VAL A 155 9.01 -7.35 -11.14
N LYS A 156 9.83 -8.24 -11.72
CA LYS A 156 9.34 -9.49 -12.32
C LYS A 156 9.57 -10.64 -11.37
N TRP A 157 8.51 -11.38 -11.09
CA TRP A 157 8.52 -12.56 -10.22
C TRP A 157 8.93 -13.79 -11.01
N GLN A 158 9.77 -14.65 -10.44
CA GLN A 158 10.16 -15.90 -11.09
C GLN A 158 9.04 -16.96 -11.03
N ASN A 159 8.20 -16.93 -9.99
CA ASN A 159 7.03 -17.80 -9.82
C ASN A 159 5.73 -17.01 -10.03
N SER A 160 5.47 -16.58 -11.28
CA SER A 160 4.26 -15.80 -11.63
C SER A 160 2.95 -16.51 -11.32
N ASP A 161 2.97 -17.84 -11.25
CA ASP A 161 1.78 -18.68 -11.10
C ASP A 161 1.33 -18.86 -9.64
N SER A 162 2.06 -18.26 -8.69
CA SER A 162 1.68 -18.29 -7.28
C SER A 162 0.37 -17.54 -7.02
N PRO A 163 -0.51 -18.05 -6.13
CA PRO A 163 -1.74 -17.35 -5.73
C PRO A 163 -1.50 -15.92 -5.24
N LEU A 164 -0.41 -15.66 -4.50
CA LEU A 164 -0.08 -14.31 -4.03
C LEU A 164 0.29 -13.38 -5.19
N ILE A 165 1.10 -13.86 -6.13
CA ILE A 165 1.53 -13.04 -7.27
C ILE A 165 0.34 -12.75 -8.19
N SER A 166 -0.52 -13.75 -8.44
CA SER A 166 -1.78 -13.56 -9.17
C SER A 166 -2.69 -12.54 -8.48
N LEU A 167 -2.84 -12.61 -7.15
CA LEU A 167 -3.59 -11.63 -6.38
C LEU A 167 -2.99 -10.23 -6.51
N LEU A 168 -1.68 -10.08 -6.35
CA LEU A 168 -1.00 -8.80 -6.52
C LEU A 168 -1.22 -8.21 -7.91
N THR A 169 -1.09 -8.99 -8.98
CA THR A 169 -1.38 -8.51 -10.34
C THR A 169 -2.81 -7.99 -10.46
N LYS A 170 -3.80 -8.68 -9.89
CA LYS A 170 -5.20 -8.21 -9.90
C LYS A 170 -5.39 -6.93 -9.10
N LEU A 171 -4.73 -6.81 -7.94
CA LEU A 171 -4.79 -5.62 -7.08
C LEU A 171 -4.16 -4.41 -7.79
N TYR A 172 -2.97 -4.55 -8.37
CA TYR A 172 -2.34 -3.47 -9.15
C TYR A 172 -3.20 -3.04 -10.34
N ASN A 173 -3.83 -3.98 -11.06
CA ASN A 173 -4.77 -3.66 -12.14
C ASN A 173 -6.03 -2.93 -11.64
N LEU A 174 -6.54 -3.28 -10.45
CA LEU A 174 -7.64 -2.57 -9.81
C LEU A 174 -7.24 -1.12 -9.51
N PHE A 175 -6.13 -0.92 -8.79
CA PHE A 175 -5.67 0.40 -8.38
C PHE A 175 -5.22 1.27 -9.56
N SER A 176 -4.60 0.69 -10.60
CA SER A 176 -4.22 1.43 -11.81
C SER A 176 -5.38 2.17 -12.45
N ARG A 177 -6.53 1.50 -12.61
CA ARG A 177 -7.74 2.14 -13.15
C ARG A 177 -8.22 3.31 -12.32
N ARG A 178 -8.02 3.27 -11.00
CA ARG A 178 -8.43 4.35 -10.08
C ARG A 178 -7.43 5.50 -10.09
N TYR A 179 -6.15 5.19 -10.07
CA TYR A 179 -5.06 6.17 -10.09
C TYR A 179 -4.97 6.92 -11.42
N LEU A 180 -5.23 6.25 -12.55
CA LEU A 180 -5.34 6.89 -13.87
C LEU A 180 -6.54 7.85 -13.97
N ALA A 181 -7.56 7.69 -13.13
CA ALA A 181 -8.73 8.55 -13.07
C ALA A 181 -8.59 9.70 -12.05
N LEU A 182 -7.44 9.87 -11.41
CA LEU A 182 -7.23 10.87 -10.36
C LEU A 182 -7.13 12.28 -10.95
N ASP A 183 -7.97 13.21 -10.47
CA ASP A 183 -7.79 14.64 -10.74
C ASP A 183 -6.69 15.22 -9.83
N HIS A 184 -5.45 15.15 -10.31
CA HIS A 184 -4.28 15.69 -9.60
C HIS A 184 -4.40 17.20 -9.32
N ASN A 185 -5.03 17.98 -10.21
CA ASN A 185 -5.18 19.42 -10.02
C ASN A 185 -6.15 19.72 -8.87
N ARG A 186 -7.21 18.91 -8.75
CA ARG A 186 -8.13 18.99 -7.61
C ARG A 186 -7.43 18.60 -6.32
N TYR A 187 -6.71 17.48 -6.29
CA TYR A 187 -5.98 17.03 -5.10
C TYR A 187 -4.93 18.05 -4.64
N GLU A 188 -4.18 18.65 -5.56
CA GLU A 188 -3.22 19.71 -5.25
C GLU A 188 -3.92 20.95 -4.66
N ARG A 189 -5.05 21.36 -5.25
CA ARG A 189 -5.83 22.52 -4.77
C ARG A 189 -6.46 22.30 -3.40
N GLU A 190 -6.96 21.10 -3.12
CA GLU A 190 -7.67 20.80 -1.86
C GLU A 190 -6.68 20.43 -0.74
N TRP A 191 -5.62 19.69 -1.08
CA TRP A 191 -4.80 18.95 -0.11
C TRP A 191 -3.28 19.03 -0.35
N GLY A 192 -2.85 19.81 -1.34
CA GLY A 192 -1.44 20.07 -1.61
C GLY A 192 -0.74 20.86 -0.50
N THR A 193 0.58 20.96 -0.62
CA THR A 193 1.46 21.60 0.36
C THR A 193 1.39 23.13 0.30
N THR A 194 1.06 23.67 -0.87
CA THR A 194 1.11 25.11 -1.18
C THR A 194 -0.18 25.87 -0.86
N THR A 195 -1.32 25.19 -0.78
CA THR A 195 -2.60 25.86 -0.54
C THR A 195 -2.63 26.42 0.87
N LEU A 196 -2.71 27.74 1.07
CA LEU A 196 -2.91 28.29 2.41
C LEU A 196 -4.34 27.96 2.89
N GLY A 197 -4.49 27.56 4.15
CA GLY A 197 -5.75 27.11 4.75
C GLY A 197 -6.80 28.20 4.92
N ILE A 198 -7.23 28.85 3.84
CA ILE A 198 -8.47 29.61 3.78
C ILE A 198 -9.47 28.72 3.03
N VAL A 199 -10.13 27.85 3.77
CA VAL A 199 -11.42 27.32 3.34
C VAL A 199 -12.43 27.96 4.28
N GLU A 200 -12.85 29.19 3.96
CA GLU A 200 -14.22 29.56 4.30
C GLU A 200 -15.09 28.57 3.54
N TYR A 201 -15.81 27.72 4.28
CA TYR A 201 -16.82 26.83 3.73
C TYR A 201 -17.98 27.71 3.21
N GLU A 202 -17.81 28.33 2.04
CA GLU A 202 -18.97 28.75 1.27
C GLU A 202 -19.63 27.48 0.75
N SER A 203 -20.82 27.22 1.26
CA SER A 203 -21.69 26.09 0.97
C SER A 203 -22.25 26.11 -0.46
N ASN A 204 -21.41 26.38 -1.46
CA ASN A 204 -21.78 26.31 -2.86
C ASN A 204 -21.17 25.04 -3.47
N PRO A 205 -21.99 24.07 -3.93
CA PRO A 205 -21.48 22.92 -4.63
C PRO A 205 -20.82 23.39 -5.94
N LEU A 206 -19.48 23.34 -5.97
CA LEU A 206 -18.73 23.50 -7.21
C LEU A 206 -19.17 22.40 -8.19
N PRO A 207 -19.21 22.70 -9.51
CA PRO A 207 -19.64 21.74 -10.49
C PRO A 207 -18.74 20.51 -10.41
N ARG A 208 -19.34 19.37 -10.04
CA ARG A 208 -18.69 18.06 -10.15
C ARG A 208 -18.20 17.95 -11.59
N GLY A 209 -16.88 17.92 -11.76
CA GLY A 209 -16.29 17.41 -12.98
C GLY A 209 -16.90 16.05 -13.30
N VAL A 210 -16.91 15.70 -14.57
CA VAL A 210 -17.47 14.45 -15.11
C VAL A 210 -16.60 13.25 -14.70
N GLU A 211 -16.29 13.12 -13.42
CA GLU A 211 -15.80 11.88 -12.85
C GLU A 211 -17.01 10.96 -12.73
N ASN A 212 -16.95 9.79 -13.37
CA ASN A 212 -17.86 8.71 -13.00
C ASN A 212 -17.56 8.39 -11.53
N PRO A 213 -18.51 8.60 -10.59
CA PRO A 213 -18.23 8.38 -9.17
C PRO A 213 -17.75 6.95 -8.88
N SER A 214 -18.13 6.00 -9.75
CA SER A 214 -17.68 4.61 -9.67
C SER A 214 -16.20 4.42 -10.03
N SER A 215 -15.55 5.32 -10.79
CA SER A 215 -14.14 5.20 -11.18
C SER A 215 -13.16 5.81 -10.18
N ALA A 216 -13.64 6.64 -9.25
CA ALA A 216 -12.80 7.34 -8.27
C ALA A 216 -12.06 6.38 -7.32
N LEU A 217 -10.87 6.79 -6.87
CA LEU A 217 -10.09 6.04 -5.87
C LEU A 217 -10.87 5.86 -4.56
N SER A 218 -11.57 6.90 -4.11
CA SER A 218 -12.39 6.89 -2.91
C SER A 218 -13.62 5.97 -2.99
N ALA A 219 -13.94 5.43 -4.18
CA ALA A 219 -15.04 4.50 -4.38
C ALA A 219 -14.65 3.02 -4.21
N ILE A 220 -13.36 2.70 -3.98
CA ILE A 220 -12.95 1.32 -3.69
C ILE A 220 -13.59 0.86 -2.37
N THR A 221 -14.14 -0.37 -2.37
CA THR A 221 -14.69 -1.02 -1.17
C THR A 221 -13.96 -2.34 -0.86
N HIS A 222 -14.31 -2.97 0.28
CA HIS A 222 -13.80 -4.30 0.62
C HIS A 222 -14.17 -5.36 -0.42
N GLU A 223 -15.37 -5.28 -1.00
CA GLU A 223 -15.87 -6.22 -2.01
C GLU A 223 -15.04 -6.20 -3.30
N ASP A 224 -14.56 -5.02 -3.71
CA ASP A 224 -13.66 -4.88 -4.86
C ASP A 224 -12.36 -5.69 -4.66
N LEU A 225 -11.89 -5.85 -3.41
CA LEU A 225 -10.69 -6.63 -3.08
C LEU A 225 -11.01 -8.11 -2.84
N THR A 226 -12.02 -8.41 -2.04
CA THR A 226 -12.35 -9.80 -1.66
C THR A 226 -12.79 -10.63 -2.85
N CYS A 227 -13.39 -10.02 -3.89
CA CYS A 227 -13.71 -10.71 -5.14
C CYS A 227 -12.48 -11.21 -5.91
N LEU A 228 -11.28 -10.70 -5.59
CA LEU A 228 -10.03 -11.08 -6.23
C LEU A 228 -9.34 -12.26 -5.54
N PHE A 229 -9.74 -12.56 -4.31
CA PHE A 229 -9.11 -13.59 -3.49
C PHE A 229 -9.36 -14.98 -4.10
N PRO A 230 -8.38 -15.88 -4.03
CA PRO A 230 -8.61 -17.27 -4.40
C PRO A 230 -9.68 -17.88 -3.47
N PRO A 231 -10.46 -18.86 -3.93
CA PRO A 231 -11.40 -19.58 -3.08
C PRO A 231 -10.68 -20.21 -1.88
N GLU A 232 -11.34 -20.20 -0.72
CA GLU A 232 -10.82 -20.80 0.50
C GLU A 232 -10.56 -22.31 0.31
N GLY A 233 -9.50 -22.84 0.94
CA GLY A 233 -9.19 -24.28 0.93
C GLY A 233 -8.00 -24.74 0.09
N GLY A 234 -7.13 -23.83 -0.36
CA GLY A 234 -5.85 -24.18 -0.97
C GLY A 234 -4.86 -24.75 0.05
N SER A 235 -4.03 -25.72 -0.37
CA SER A 235 -2.88 -26.13 0.43
C SER A 235 -1.86 -24.99 0.48
N TRP A 236 -1.20 -24.82 1.63
CA TRP A 236 -0.08 -23.87 1.73
C TRP A 236 0.99 -24.26 0.70
N PRO A 237 1.49 -23.30 -0.10
CA PRO A 237 2.56 -23.60 -1.05
C PRO A 237 3.78 -24.13 -0.31
N SER A 238 4.50 -25.06 -0.94
CA SER A 238 5.74 -25.60 -0.40
C SER A 238 6.69 -24.47 0.04
N PRO A 239 7.49 -24.67 1.10
CA PRO A 239 8.46 -23.69 1.55
C PRO A 239 9.31 -23.20 0.38
N ILE A 240 9.25 -21.90 0.13
CA ILE A 240 10.01 -21.26 -0.95
C ILE A 240 11.45 -21.13 -0.45
N LEU A 241 12.42 -21.52 -1.27
CA LEU A 241 13.85 -21.21 -1.04
C LEU A 241 14.02 -19.69 -0.98
N LYS A 242 14.83 -19.18 -0.06
CA LYS A 242 14.99 -17.73 0.18
C LYS A 242 16.46 -17.36 0.21
N THR A 243 16.77 -16.10 -0.10
CA THR A 243 18.13 -15.57 -0.04
C THR A 243 18.25 -14.52 1.07
N VAL A 244 19.41 -14.44 1.72
CA VAL A 244 19.63 -13.59 2.90
C VAL A 244 19.40 -12.10 2.59
N ASP A 245 19.73 -11.66 1.37
CA ASP A 245 19.53 -10.28 0.91
C ASP A 245 18.07 -9.84 0.86
N GLN A 246 17.12 -10.78 0.74
CA GLN A 246 15.68 -10.45 0.76
C GLN A 246 15.19 -9.92 2.12
N PHE A 247 16.05 -9.95 3.15
CA PHE A 247 15.76 -9.47 4.49
C PHE A 247 16.71 -8.35 4.94
N GLN A 248 17.75 -8.04 4.16
CA GLN A 248 18.72 -6.98 4.50
C GLN A 248 18.16 -5.59 4.17
N GLY A 249 18.39 -4.62 5.05
CA GLY A 249 17.95 -3.23 4.86
C GLY A 249 16.43 -3.01 4.98
N LEU A 250 15.66 -4.05 5.31
CA LEU A 250 14.21 -4.00 5.50
C LEU A 250 13.82 -3.93 6.98
N SER A 251 14.59 -3.22 7.82
CA SER A 251 14.25 -3.08 9.24
C SER A 251 12.83 -2.52 9.39
N THR A 252 11.99 -3.28 10.10
CA THR A 252 10.63 -2.94 10.54
C THR A 252 10.62 -1.72 11.44
#